data_AF-A0A450ZAH9-F1
#
_entry.id   AF-A0A450ZAH9-F1
#
_cell.length_a   1.000
_cell.length_b   1.000
_cell.length_c   1.000
_cell.angle_alpha   90.00
_cell.angle_beta   90.00
_cell.angle_gamma   90.00
#
_symmetry.space_group_name_H-M   'P 1'
#
loop_
_entity.id
_entity.type
_entity.pdbx_description
1 polymer ?
#
loop_
_entity_poly.entity_id
_entity_poly.type
_entity_poly.pdbx_seq_one_letter_code
_entity_poly.pdbx_strand_id
1 'polypeptide(L)' 'MLRLLLSPIFEPLFHENSFGFRPGRNCHQALERVLGLWHEGYRVVLDADIQGFFDNIPHLGLWPVWRMWWRTETSLL' A
#
# COMPACT_ATOMS: atom_id res chain seq x y z
N MET A 1 8.00 -3.26 17.58
CA MET A 1 7.55 -4.67 17.71
C MET A 1 6.49 -5.03 16.67
N LEU A 2 5.31 -4.38 16.66
CA LEU A 2 4.18 -4.79 15.80
C LEU A 2 4.48 -4.79 14.29
N ARG A 3 5.20 -3.77 13.79
CA ARG A 3 5.60 -3.67 12.39
C ARG A 3 6.37 -4.90 11.90
N LEU A 4 7.27 -5.45 12.71
CA LEU A 4 8.09 -6.61 12.33
C LEU A 4 7.25 -7.88 12.16
N LEU A 5 6.15 -7.99 12.92
CA LEU A 5 5.21 -9.13 12.81
C LEU A 5 4.28 -8.97 11.60
N LEU A 6 3.78 -7.75 11.37
CA LEU A 6 2.79 -7.49 10.32
C LEU A 6 3.42 -7.34 8.94
N SER A 7 4.64 -6.78 8.84
CA SER A 7 5.30 -6.52 7.55
C SER A 7 5.42 -7.78 6.68
N PRO A 8 5.89 -8.95 7.17
CA PRO A 8 5.97 -10.15 6.34
C PRO A 8 4.63 -10.62 5.78
N ILE A 9 3.51 -10.32 6.47
CA ILE A 9 2.18 -10.75 6.06
C ILE A 9 1.59 -9.79 5.02
N PHE A 10 1.77 -8.48 5.20
CA PHE A 10 1.23 -7.48 4.28
C PHE A 10 2.13 -7.17 3.08
N GLU A 11 3.46 -7.36 3.20
CA GLU A 11 4.39 -7.05 2.11
C GLU A 11 4.07 -7.76 0.77
N PRO A 12 3.72 -9.06 0.75
CA PRO A 12 3.31 -9.75 -0.47
C PRO A 12 1.98 -9.26 -1.05
N LEU A 13 1.13 -8.62 -0.24
CA LEU A 13 -0.20 -8.16 -0.63
C LEU A 13 -0.19 -6.76 -1.26
N PHE A 14 0.89 -5.99 -1.06
CA PHE A 14 1.00 -4.66 -1.66
C PHE A 14 1.17 -4.73 -3.17
N HIS A 15 0.47 -3.84 -3.87
CA HIS A 15 0.66 -3.64 -5.30
C HIS A 15 2.11 -3.32 -5.66
N GLU A 16 2.57 -3.76 -6.83
CA GLU A 16 3.95 -3.53 -7.31
C GLU A 16 4.33 -2.05 -7.37
N ASN A 17 3.37 -1.19 -7.75
CA ASN A 17 3.51 0.26 -7.86
C ASN A 17 3.23 1.00 -6.53
N SER A 18 3.25 0.29 -5.39
CA SER A 18 3.24 0.89 -4.05
C SER A 18 4.68 1.03 -3.54
N PHE A 19 5.15 2.26 -3.37
CA PHE A 19 6.56 2.55 -3.03
C PHE A 19 6.75 3.15 -1.63
N GLY A 20 5.71 3.74 -1.05
CA GLY A 20 5.78 4.42 0.25
C GLY A 20 5.85 3.44 1.43
N PHE A 21 6.63 3.77 2.46
CA PHE A 21 6.67 3.08 3.76
C PHE A 21 7.03 1.57 3.74
N ARG A 22 7.56 1.07 2.63
CA ARG A 22 7.92 -0.35 2.43
C ARG A 22 9.43 -0.59 2.50
N PRO A 23 9.89 -1.73 3.03
CA PRO A 23 11.30 -2.10 3.01
C PRO A 23 11.76 -2.34 1.57
N GLY A 24 12.95 -1.81 1.21
CA GLY A 24 13.53 -1.97 -0.12
C GLY A 24 12.84 -1.18 -1.24
N ARG A 25 11.83 -0.34 -0.91
CA ARG A 25 11.18 0.58 -1.84
C ARG A 25 11.44 2.04 -1.45
N ASN A 26 11.53 2.93 -2.44
CA ASN A 26 11.76 4.36 -2.20
C ASN A 26 11.12 5.25 -3.27
N CYS A 27 11.17 6.57 -3.07
CA CYS A 27 10.58 7.56 -3.97
C CYS A 27 11.24 7.60 -5.36
N HIS A 28 12.54 7.29 -5.48
CA HIS A 28 13.24 7.29 -6.76
C HIS A 28 12.70 6.18 -7.68
N GLN A 29 12.39 5.00 -7.13
CA GLN A 29 11.74 3.93 -7.90
C GLN A 29 10.35 4.32 -8.39
N ALA A 30 9.59 5.10 -7.61
CA ALA A 30 8.30 5.63 -8.05
C ALA A 30 8.47 6.60 -9.23
N LEU A 31 9.49 7.46 -9.17
CA LEU A 31 9.83 8.38 -10.26
C LEU A 31 10.26 7.62 -11.52
N GLU A 32 11.13 6.62 -11.39
CA GLU A 32 11.55 5.75 -12.50
C GLU A 32 10.35 5.09 -13.18
N ARG A 33 9.36 4.61 -12.40
CA ARG A 33 8.14 4.03 -12.95
C ARG A 33 7.33 5.03 -13.78
N VAL A 34 7.17 6.26 -13.29
CA VAL A 34 6.46 7.34 -13.99
C VAL A 34 7.21 7.74 -15.26
N LEU A 35 8.55 7.84 -15.21
CA LEU A 35 9.37 8.13 -16.38
C LEU A 35 9.27 7.01 -17.44
N GLY A 36 9.21 5.75 -17.02
CA GLY A 36 8.94 4.61 -17.92
C GLY A 36 7.62 4.78 -18.68
N LEU A 37 6.52 5.07 -17.96
CA LEU A 37 5.21 5.35 -18.59
C LEU A 37 5.28 6.55 -19.54
N TRP A 38 6.01 7.59 -19.16
CA TRP A 38 6.23 8.74 -20.02
C TRP A 38 6.94 8.34 -21.33
N HIS A 39 7.93 7.45 -21.28
CA HIS A 39 8.60 6.93 -22.47
C HIS A 39 7.70 6.03 -23.33
N GLU A 40 6.77 5.30 -22.72
CA GLU A 40 5.75 4.49 -23.41
C GLU A 40 4.65 5.34 -24.09
N GLY A 41 4.62 6.65 -23.84
CA GLY A 41 3.70 7.59 -24.50
C GLY A 41 2.54 8.07 -23.64
N TYR A 42 2.47 7.69 -22.37
CA TYR A 42 1.49 8.24 -21.43
C TYR A 42 1.90 9.67 -21.04
N ARG A 43 1.15 10.68 -21.52
CA ARG A 43 1.48 12.11 -21.32
C ARG A 43 0.60 12.85 -20.31
N VAL A 44 -0.47 12.21 -19.85
CA VAL A 44 -1.43 12.81 -18.92
C VAL A 44 -1.27 12.15 -17.56
N VAL A 45 -1.16 12.99 -16.53
CA VAL A 45 -1.07 12.56 -15.14
C VAL A 45 -2.35 12.97 -14.42
N LEU A 46 -2.97 12.02 -13.74
CA LEU A 46 -3.98 12.31 -12.73
C LEU A 46 -3.26 12.46 -11.39
N ASP A 47 -3.13 13.70 -10.93
CA ASP A 47 -2.61 13.99 -9.60
C ASP A 47 -3.78 13.96 -8.59
N ALA A 48 -3.68 13.09 -7.59
CA ALA A 48 -4.73 12.87 -6.62
C ALA A 48 -4.12 12.58 -5.25
N ASP A 49 -4.64 13.24 -4.22
CA ASP A 49 -4.22 13.09 -2.83
C ASP A 49 -5.45 12.92 -1.90
N ILE A 50 -5.23 12.27 -0.76
CA ILE A 50 -6.27 12.07 0.25
C ILE A 50 -6.03 13.03 1.42
N GLN A 51 -6.86 14.06 1.51
CA GLN A 51 -6.79 15.04 2.59
C GLN A 51 -7.01 14.37 3.96
N GLY A 52 -6.06 14.56 4.87
CA GLY A 52 -6.14 14.04 6.24
C GLY A 52 -6.29 12.51 6.28
N PHE A 53 -5.55 11.78 5.43
CA PHE A 53 -5.65 10.33 5.30
C PHE A 53 -5.70 9.60 6.65
N PHE A 54 -4.76 9.87 7.56
CA PHE A 54 -4.68 9.18 8.85
C PHE A 54 -5.75 9.62 9.85
N ASP A 55 -6.22 10.86 9.76
CA ASP A 55 -7.24 11.41 10.66
C ASP A 55 -8.65 10.89 10.31
N ASN A 56 -8.87 10.55 9.05
CA ASN A 56 -10.20 10.21 8.50
C ASN A 56 -10.39 8.72 8.20
N ILE A 57 -9.53 7.82 8.71
CA ILE A 57 -9.71 6.37 8.53
C ILE A 57 -10.96 5.91 9.31
N PRO A 58 -11.99 5.34 8.66
CA PRO A 58 -13.23 4.95 9.33
C PRO A 58 -13.01 3.69 10.19
N HIS A 59 -12.68 3.85 11.46
CA HIS A 59 -12.36 2.74 12.37
C HIS A 59 -13.49 1.70 12.49
N LEU A 60 -14.76 2.13 12.50
CA LEU A 60 -15.92 1.24 12.56
C LEU A 60 -16.06 0.37 11.31
N GLY A 61 -15.71 0.90 10.13
CA GLY A 61 -15.72 0.15 8.87
C GLY A 61 -14.49 -0.74 8.70
N LEU A 62 -13.36 -0.31 9.25
CA LEU A 62 -12.09 -1.04 9.20
C LEU A 62 -12.14 -2.32 10.06
N TRP A 63 -12.77 -2.27 11.22
CA TRP A 63 -12.74 -3.36 12.20
C TRP A 63 -13.35 -4.69 11.71
N PRO A 64 -14.52 -4.72 11.05
CA PRO A 64 -15.06 -5.95 10.46
C PRO A 64 -14.14 -6.57 9.41
N VAL A 65 -13.50 -5.74 8.57
CA VAL A 65 -12.55 -6.19 7.54
C VAL A 65 -11.34 -6.85 8.19
N TRP A 66 -10.76 -6.21 9.21
CA TRP A 66 -9.64 -6.79 9.97
C TRP A 66 -10.01 -8.09 10.66
N ARG A 67 -11.21 -8.18 11.27
CA ARG A 67 -11.68 -9.43 11.88
C ARG A 67 -11.92 -10.55 10.88
N MET A 68 -12.37 -10.22 9.67
CA MET A 68 -12.52 -11.21 8.61
C MET A 68 -11.15 -11.72 8.17
N TRP A 69 -10.25 -10.80 7.85
CA TRP A 69 -8.90 -11.12 7.39
C TRP A 69 -8.10 -11.92 8.43
N TRP A 70 -8.15 -11.53 9.70
CA TRP A 70 -7.46 -12.28 10.75
C TRP A 70 -7.96 -13.72 10.83
N ARG A 71 -9.26 -13.97 10.66
CA ARG A 71 -9.83 -15.33 10.68
C ARG A 71 -9.45 -16.16 9.45
N THR A 72 -9.27 -15.56 8.28
CA THR A 72 -8.89 -16.28 7.06
C THR A 72 -7.40 -16.61 7.01
N GLU A 73 -6.54 -15.69 7.46
CA GLU A 73 -5.09 -15.88 7.37
C GLU A 73 -4.51 -16.72 8.52
N THR A 74 -5.06 -16.62 9.73
CA THR A 74 -4.60 -17.45 10.87
C THR A 74 -5.05 -18.90 10.82
N SER A 75 -6.00 -19.26 9.95
CA SER A 75 -6.36 -20.66 9.71
C SER A 75 -5.32 -21.43 8.86
N LEU A 76 -4.33 -20.74 8.32
CA LEU A 76 -3.24 -21.31 7.49
C LEU A 76 -1.87 -21.26 8.20
N LEU A 77 -1.83 -20.78 9.45
CA LEU A 77 -0.68 -20.84 10.36
C LEU A 77 -0.95 -21.86 11.47
#